data_AF-A0A962W020-F1
#
_entry.id   AF-A0A962W020-F1
#
_cell.length_a   1.000
_cell.length_b   1.000
_cell.length_c   1.000
_cell.angle_alpha   90.00
_cell.angle_beta   90.00
_cell.angle_gamma   90.00
#
_symmetry.space_group_name_H-M   'P 1'
#
loop_
_entity.id
_entity.type
_entity.pdbx_description
1 polymer ?
#
loop_
_entity_poly.entity_id
_entity_poly.type
_entity_poly.pdbx_seq_one_letter_code
_entity_poly.pdbx_strand_id
1 'polypeptide(L)'
;MHDIIHQLEQKRAGARLGGGQRRIDAQHKRGKLSARERIEVLLDPGSFEEWDMFVEHRCTDFGMGDTSIPGDGVVTGYGTVNGRIVFV
;
A
#
# COMPACT_ATOMS: atom_id res chain seq x y z
N MET A 1 -19.17 18.07 -2.06
CA MET A 1 -17.94 17.73 -2.83
C MET A 1 -16.73 17.61 -1.91
N HIS A 2 -16.51 18.55 -0.98
CA HIS A 2 -15.45 18.47 0.03
C HIS A 2 -15.50 17.21 0.91
N ASP A 3 -16.69 16.74 1.31
CA ASP A 3 -16.81 15.55 2.17
C ASP A 3 -16.34 14.25 1.50
N ILE A 4 -16.63 14.09 0.21
CA ILE A 4 -16.22 12.90 -0.57
C ILE A 4 -14.70 12.88 -0.73
N ILE A 5 -14.09 14.04 -0.97
CA ILE A 5 -12.63 14.17 -1.06
C ILE A 5 -11.99 13.82 0.28
N HIS A 6 -12.56 14.31 1.39
CA HIS A 6 -12.07 13.99 2.73
C HIS A 6 -12.17 12.48 3.03
N GLN A 7 -13.30 11.83 2.69
CA GLN A 7 -13.45 10.39 2.84
C GLN A 7 -12.43 9.61 1.99
N LEU A 8 -12.14 10.06 0.77
CA LEU A 8 -11.13 9.43 -0.08
C LEU A 8 -9.73 9.53 0.54
N GLU A 9 -9.36 10.69 1.07
CA GLU A 9 -8.06 10.87 1.74
C GLU A 9 -7.94 10.01 3.01
N GLN A 10 -9.02 9.86 3.77
CA GLN A 10 -9.06 8.94 4.90
C GLN A 10 -8.84 7.48 4.47
N LYS A 11 -9.50 7.05 3.37
CA LYS A 11 -9.29 5.70 2.81
C LYS A 11 -7.85 5.50 2.34
N ARG A 12 -7.25 6.50 1.68
CA ARG A 12 -5.83 6.46 1.26
C ARG A 12 -4.90 6.34 2.45
N ALA A 13 -5.13 7.11 3.52
CA ALA A 13 -4.36 7.01 4.74
C ALA A 13 -4.45 5.61 5.38
N GLY A 14 -5.65 5.03 5.43
CA GLY A 14 -5.87 3.66 5.89
C GLY A 14 -5.12 2.62 5.06
N ALA A 15 -5.20 2.70 3.72
CA ALA A 15 -4.51 1.77 2.83
C ALA A 15 -2.98 1.88 2.95
N ARG A 16 -2.44 3.09 3.14
CA ARG A 16 -1.01 3.32 3.38
C ARG A 16 -0.50 2.66 4.66
N LEU A 17 -1.32 2.61 5.72
CA LEU A 17 -0.99 1.90 6.96
C LEU A 17 -0.97 0.37 6.79
N GLY A 18 -1.62 -0.17 5.75
CA GLY A 18 -1.67 -1.60 5.45
C GLY A 18 -2.12 -2.42 6.66
N GLY A 19 -1.28 -3.36 7.10
CA GLY A 19 -1.54 -4.19 8.29
C GLY A 19 -1.47 -3.47 9.64
N GLY A 20 -1.35 -2.14 9.65
CA GLY A 20 -1.34 -1.27 10.83
C GLY A 20 0.05 -1.00 11.42
N GLN A 21 0.15 0.06 12.22
CA GLN A 21 1.41 0.56 12.79
C GLN A 21 2.21 -0.54 13.52
N ARG A 22 1.53 -1.38 14.31
CA ARG A 22 2.17 -2.48 15.04
C ARG A 22 2.95 -3.44 14.13
N ARG A 23 2.44 -3.73 12.91
CA ARG A 23 3.13 -4.62 11.96
C ARG A 23 4.28 -3.91 11.25
N ILE A 24 4.14 -2.61 10.97
CA ILE A 24 5.21 -1.77 10.43
C ILE A 24 6.38 -1.73 11.42
N ASP A 25 6.12 -1.40 12.69
CA ASP A 25 7.13 -1.36 13.74
C ASP A 25 7.86 -2.70 13.90
N ALA A 26 7.12 -3.81 13.77
CA ALA A 26 7.70 -5.16 13.83
C ALA A 26 8.63 -5.46 12.65
N GLN A 27 8.37 -4.94 11.44
CA GLN A 27 9.29 -5.05 10.31
C GLN A 27 10.55 -4.21 10.56
N HIS A 28 10.37 -2.96 11.01
CA HIS A 28 11.49 -2.07 11.30
C HIS A 28 12.40 -2.59 12.40
N LYS A 29 11.83 -3.17 13.48
CA LYS A 29 12.59 -3.85 14.54
C LYS A 29 13.44 -5.02 14.04
N ARG A 30 13.09 -5.61 12.90
CA ARG A 30 13.86 -6.67 12.25
C ARG A 30 14.87 -6.12 11.24
N GLY A 31 15.03 -4.79 11.13
CA GLY A 31 15.88 -4.14 10.15
C GLY A 31 15.33 -4.19 8.73
N LYS A 32 14.02 -4.40 8.55
CA LYS A 32 13.38 -4.51 7.23
C LYS A 32 12.50 -3.30 6.97
N LEU A 33 12.59 -2.75 5.76
CA LEU A 33 11.63 -1.79 5.24
C LEU A 33 10.28 -2.45 4.94
N SER A 34 9.20 -1.67 4.99
CA SER A 34 7.87 -2.01 4.48
C SER A 34 7.87 -2.13 2.95
N ALA A 35 6.76 -2.60 2.36
CA ALA A 35 6.65 -2.72 0.91
C ALA A 35 6.77 -1.35 0.21
N ARG A 36 6.02 -0.35 0.67
CA ARG A 36 6.04 1.01 0.09
C ARG A 36 7.38 1.71 0.29
N GLU A 37 8.01 1.55 1.46
CA GLU A 37 9.36 2.09 1.70
C GLU A 37 10.41 1.50 0.74
N ARG A 38 10.28 0.22 0.35
CA ARG A 38 11.19 -0.38 -0.64
C ARG A 38 10.97 0.19 -2.04
N ILE A 39 9.71 0.45 -2.40
CA ILE A 39 9.36 1.07 -3.69
C ILE A 39 9.92 2.48 -3.75
N GLU A 40 9.79 3.27 -2.69
CA GLU A 40 10.37 4.62 -2.58
C GLU A 40 11.90 4.64 -2.71
N VAL A 41 12.60 3.60 -2.23
CA VAL A 41 14.05 3.46 -2.39
C VAL A 41 14.44 3.03 -3.81
N LEU A 42 13.62 2.21 -4.46
CA LEU A 42 13.90 1.65 -5.78
C LEU A 42 13.67 2.65 -6.92
N LEU A 43 12.55 3.38 -6.85
CA LEU A 43 12.08 4.24 -7.94
C LEU A 43 12.58 5.67 -7.78
N ASP A 44 12.64 6.40 -8.89
CA ASP A 44 12.99 7.81 -8.89
C ASP A 44 11.95 8.59 -8.05
N PRO A 45 12.37 9.59 -7.24
CA PRO A 45 11.48 10.29 -6.32
C PRO A 45 10.23 10.87 -7.01
N GLY A 46 9.05 10.53 -6.48
CA GLY A 46 7.77 11.02 -6.99
C GLY A 46 7.31 10.39 -8.31
N SER A 47 8.00 9.36 -8.81
CA SER A 47 7.61 8.67 -10.05
C SER A 47 6.59 7.55 -9.87
N PHE A 48 6.40 7.06 -8.64
CA PHE A 48 5.54 5.89 -8.39
C PHE A 48 4.06 6.24 -8.50
N GLU A 49 3.35 5.50 -9.33
CA GLU A 49 1.91 5.55 -9.45
C GLU A 49 1.30 4.19 -9.09
N GLU A 50 0.62 4.17 -7.94
CA GLU A 50 0.05 2.97 -7.33
C GLU A 50 -1.31 2.61 -7.96
N TRP A 51 -1.49 1.33 -8.27
CA TRP A 51 -2.74 0.75 -8.75
C TRP A 51 -3.40 -0.09 -7.67
N ASP A 52 -4.72 -0.26 -7.77
CA ASP A 52 -5.49 -1.20 -6.95
C ASP A 52 -5.33 -1.05 -5.42
N MET A 53 -4.95 0.15 -4.94
CA MET A 53 -4.74 0.47 -3.51
C MET A 53 -5.92 0.09 -2.60
N PHE A 54 -7.14 0.05 -3.13
CA PHE A 54 -8.37 -0.23 -2.39
C PHE A 54 -8.93 -1.63 -2.64
N VAL A 55 -8.23 -2.49 -3.38
CA VAL A 55 -8.67 -3.86 -3.59
C VAL A 55 -8.59 -4.62 -2.27
N GLU A 56 -9.62 -5.42 -2.02
CA GLU A 56 -9.75 -6.29 -0.86
C GLU A 56 -10.08 -7.69 -1.34
N HIS A 57 -9.65 -8.71 -0.60
CA HIS A 57 -10.05 -10.08 -0.93
C HIS A 57 -11.57 -10.26 -0.80
N ARG A 58 -12.07 -11.29 -1.48
CA ARG A 58 -13.48 -11.72 -1.39
C ARG A 58 -13.66 -13.05 -0.66
N CYS A 59 -12.58 -13.57 -0.06
CA CYS A 59 -12.58 -14.83 0.66
C CYS A 59 -13.42 -14.72 1.95
N THR A 60 -14.31 -15.69 2.16
CA THR A 60 -15.14 -15.81 3.38
C THR A 60 -14.76 -17.03 4.22
N ASP A 61 -13.84 -17.86 3.75
CA ASP A 61 -13.47 -19.10 4.40
C ASP A 61 -12.59 -18.83 5.64
N PHE A 62 -12.62 -19.76 6.61
CA PHE A 62 -11.73 -19.78 7.78
C PHE A 62 -11.68 -18.47 8.60
N GLY A 63 -12.77 -17.70 8.62
CA GLY A 63 -12.84 -16.42 9.35
C GLY A 63 -12.17 -15.24 8.64
N MET A 64 -11.76 -15.40 7.38
CA MET A 64 -11.17 -14.31 6.59
C MET A 64 -12.13 -13.14 6.38
N GLY A 65 -13.45 -13.39 6.35
CA GLY A 65 -14.45 -12.33 6.19
C GLY A 65 -14.43 -11.26 7.29
N ASP A 66 -13.87 -11.55 8.46
CA ASP A 66 -13.81 -10.62 9.60
C ASP A 66 -12.60 -9.65 9.52
N THR A 67 -11.67 -9.89 8.60
CA THR A 67 -10.45 -9.09 8.46
C THR A 67 -10.25 -8.71 7.01
N SER A 68 -10.37 -7.42 6.68
CA SER A 68 -10.05 -6.91 5.35
C SER A 68 -8.94 -5.86 5.44
N ILE A 69 -7.95 -5.95 4.54
CA ILE A 69 -6.82 -5.03 4.46
C ILE A 69 -6.74 -4.51 3.02
N PRO A 70 -6.85 -3.18 2.80
CA PRO A 70 -6.71 -2.60 1.48
C PRO A 70 -5.35 -2.93 0.82
N GLY A 71 -5.40 -3.27 -0.46
CA GLY A 71 -4.26 -3.73 -1.27
C GLY A 71 -4.00 -5.24 -1.19
N ASP A 72 -4.77 -5.99 -0.40
CA ASP A 72 -4.67 -7.45 -0.24
C ASP A 72 -3.23 -7.99 -0.05
N GLY A 73 -2.39 -7.21 0.64
CA GLY A 73 -1.02 -7.59 0.96
C GLY A 73 0.03 -7.36 -0.13
N VAL A 74 -0.33 -6.78 -1.27
CA VAL A 74 0.59 -6.43 -2.36
C VAL A 74 0.45 -4.94 -2.73
N VAL A 75 1.54 -4.32 -3.17
CA VAL A 75 1.54 -2.95 -3.71
C VAL A 75 2.00 -3.08 -5.15
N THR A 76 1.17 -2.61 -6.09
CA THR A 76 1.43 -2.72 -7.53
C THR A 76 1.35 -1.35 -8.19
N GLY A 77 2.03 -1.18 -9.31
CA GLY A 77 1.99 0.05 -10.08
C GLY A 77 3.13 0.16 -11.10
N TYR A 78 3.43 1.39 -11.46
CA TYR A 78 4.58 1.71 -12.30
C TYR A 78 5.32 2.93 -11.77
N GLY A 79 6.55 3.12 -12.23
CA GLY A 79 7.30 4.35 -12.02
C GLY A 79 8.54 4.37 -12.89
N THR A 80 9.56 5.13 -12.49
CA THR A 80 10.80 5.21 -13.26
C THR A 80 12.02 4.81 -12.44
N VAL A 81 13.01 4.20 -13.12
CA VAL A 81 14.35 3.97 -12.58
C VAL A 81 15.35 4.58 -13.56
N ASN A 82 16.09 5.60 -13.12
CA ASN A 82 16.96 6.38 -13.99
C ASN A 82 16.19 6.91 -15.23
N GLY A 83 14.97 7.39 -15.02
CA GLY A 83 14.09 7.95 -16.07
C GLY A 83 13.47 6.92 -17.01
N ARG A 84 13.66 5.61 -16.77
CA ARG A 84 13.09 4.54 -17.59
C ARG A 84 11.90 3.90 -16.90
N ILE A 85 10.79 3.75 -17.62
CA ILE A 85 9.55 3.15 -17.08
C ILE A 85 9.80 1.69 -16.67
N VAL A 86 9.35 1.35 -15.47
CA VAL A 86 9.32 -0.01 -14.93
C VAL A 86 7.99 -0.26 -14.22
N PHE A 87 7.58 -1.53 -14.19
CA PHE A 87 6.42 -2.00 -13.42
C PHE A 87 6.90 -2.70 -12.16
N VAL A 88 6.19 -2.47 -11.05
CA VAL A 88 6.52 -3.00 -9.71
C VAL A 88 5.26 -3.51 -9.05
#